data_AF-A0A7S3BGN3-F1
#
_entry.id   AF-A0A7S3BGN3-F1
#
_cell.length_a   1.000
_cell.length_b   1.000
_cell.length_c   1.000
_cell.angle_alpha   90.00
_cell.angle_beta   90.00
_cell.angle_gamma   90.00
#
_symmetry.space_group_name_H-M   'P 1'
#
loop_
_entity.id
_entity.type
_entity.pdbx_description
1 polymer ?
#
loop_
_entity_poly.entity_id
_entity_poly.type
_entity_poly.pdbx_seq_one_letter_code
_entity_poly.pdbx_strand_id
1 'polypeptide(L)'
;DLAHAGTDAACYTHASRLALLARGRRVRGYQFTAQGLQRVPQFDLVDSDGGEGPQQLEVVTAYGRLYCAHRTPSALCLYRFYRDAVEPQLRVALPAPARALCVA
;
A
#
# COMPACT_ATOMS: atom_id res chain seq x y z
N ASP A 1 12.75 -3.79 26.18
CA ASP A 1 11.46 -3.12 26.04
C ASP A 1 11.27 -2.49 24.67
N LEU A 2 10.50 -3.15 23.79
CA LEU A 2 9.70 -2.56 22.70
C LEU A 2 8.90 -3.72 22.09
N ALA A 3 8.06 -4.32 22.94
CA ALA A 3 6.91 -5.08 22.48
C ALA A 3 6.03 -4.12 21.68
N HIS A 4 5.70 -4.48 20.45
CA HIS A 4 4.35 -4.59 19.88
C HIS A 4 4.56 -5.14 18.47
N ALA A 5 4.44 -6.46 18.31
CA ALA A 5 4.38 -7.16 17.03
C ALA A 5 3.06 -6.80 16.31
N GLY A 6 2.85 -5.52 16.05
CA GLY A 6 1.90 -5.06 15.06
C GLY A 6 2.51 -5.34 13.70
N THR A 7 1.76 -5.94 12.79
CA THR A 7 2.21 -6.22 11.43
C THR A 7 2.59 -4.89 10.78
N ASP A 8 3.89 -4.62 10.69
CA ASP A 8 4.44 -3.45 10.03
C ASP A 8 4.91 -3.88 8.64
N ALA A 9 4.49 -3.17 7.60
CA ALA A 9 4.90 -3.45 6.23
C ALA A 9 5.49 -2.20 5.58
N ALA A 10 6.50 -2.39 4.75
CA ALA A 10 7.14 -1.30 4.02
C ALA A 10 7.36 -1.72 2.57
N CYS A 11 7.17 -0.77 1.65
CA CYS A 11 7.54 -0.96 0.26
C CYS A 11 8.22 0.30 -0.29
N TYR A 12 9.23 0.11 -1.14
CA TYR A 12 9.93 1.18 -1.81
C TYR A 12 10.18 0.77 -3.26
N THR A 13 9.93 1.66 -4.21
CA THR A 13 10.33 1.44 -5.60
C THR A 13 11.11 2.64 -6.13
N HIS A 14 12.32 2.37 -6.63
CA HIS A 14 13.19 3.41 -7.19
C HIS A 14 12.54 4.12 -8.39
N ALA A 15 11.78 3.39 -9.21
CA ALA A 15 11.09 3.93 -10.37
C ALA A 15 10.06 5.01 -10.02
N SER A 16 9.29 4.81 -8.94
CA SER A 16 8.29 5.79 -8.47
C SER A 16 8.87 6.83 -7.52
N ARG A 17 10.08 6.56 -6.96
CA ARG A 17 10.67 7.33 -5.88
C ARG A 17 9.73 7.46 -4.67
N LEU A 18 8.89 6.46 -4.43
CA LEU A 18 7.91 6.44 -3.35
C LEU A 18 8.24 5.33 -2.36
N ALA A 19 8.23 5.67 -1.07
CA ALA A 19 8.31 4.75 0.05
C ALA A 19 6.98 4.78 0.82
N LEU A 20 6.39 3.62 1.08
CA LEU A 20 5.22 3.46 1.93
C LEU A 20 5.62 2.70 3.19
N LEU A 21 5.14 3.18 4.33
CA LEU A 21 5.27 2.56 5.64
C LEU A 21 3.89 2.38 6.21
N ALA A 22 3.52 1.15 6.49
CA ALA A 22 2.23 0.83 7.04
C ALA A 22 2.37 0.17 8.41
N ARG A 23 1.56 0.66 9.34
CA ARG A 23 1.51 0.18 10.72
C ARG A 23 0.05 -0.12 11.05
N GLY A 24 -0.27 -1.41 11.15
CA GLY A 24 -1.67 -1.85 11.20
C GLY A 24 -2.44 -1.38 9.96
N ARG A 25 -3.57 -0.69 10.16
CA ARG A 25 -4.40 -0.18 9.05
C ARG A 25 -3.86 1.08 8.38
N ARG A 26 -2.92 1.77 9.01
CA ARG A 26 -2.57 3.13 8.63
C ARG A 26 -1.28 3.18 7.83
N VAL A 27 -1.33 3.79 6.65
CA VAL A 27 -0.22 3.88 5.70
C VAL A 27 0.27 5.32 5.60
N ARG A 28 1.58 5.51 5.78
CA ARG A 28 2.31 6.76 5.58
C ARG A 28 3.15 6.65 4.32
N GLY A 29 3.08 7.65 3.43
CA GLY A 29 3.89 7.70 2.23
C GLY A 29 4.94 8.81 2.27
N TYR A 30 6.07 8.57 1.63
CA TYR A 30 7.16 9.53 1.46
C TYR A 30 7.67 9.47 0.02
N GLN A 31 7.73 10.62 -0.64
CA GLN A 31 8.19 10.75 -2.01
C GLN A 31 9.55 11.46 -2.05
N PHE A 32 10.52 10.86 -2.73
CA PHE A 32 11.82 11.47 -2.97
C PHE A 32 11.73 12.38 -4.19
N THR A 33 11.87 13.67 -3.95
CA THR A 33 11.85 14.72 -4.97
C THR A 33 13.25 15.35 -5.09
N ALA A 34 13.47 16.18 -6.11
CA ALA A 34 14.72 16.96 -6.21
C ALA A 34 14.91 17.94 -5.04
N GLN A 35 13.82 18.32 -4.36
CA GLN A 35 13.83 19.20 -3.18
C GLN A 35 13.97 18.43 -1.86
N GLY A 36 14.12 17.11 -1.91
CA GLY A 36 14.22 16.24 -0.74
C GLY A 36 12.98 15.36 -0.54
N LEU A 37 12.73 14.97 0.71
CA LEU A 37 11.68 14.03 1.07
C LEU A 37 10.35 14.74 1.34
N GLN A 38 9.37 14.55 0.46
CA GLN A 38 8.02 15.10 0.63
C GLN A 38 7.10 14.04 1.26
N ARG A 39 6.32 14.43 2.26
CA ARG A 39 5.29 13.55 2.84
C ARG A 39 4.07 13.51 1.94
N VAL A 40 3.57 12.31 1.72
CA VAL A 40 2.33 12.04 0.99
C VAL A 40 1.18 11.93 2.01
N PRO A 41 -0.06 12.27 1.64
CA PRO A 41 -1.21 12.13 2.51
C PRO A 41 -1.31 10.73 3.12
N GLN A 42 -1.57 10.68 4.42
CA GLN A 42 -1.74 9.45 5.16
C GLN A 42 -3.14 8.88 4.87
N PHE A 43 -3.25 7.56 4.76
CA PHE A 43 -4.54 6.91 4.50
C PHE A 43 -4.67 5.60 5.27
N ASP A 44 -5.91 5.15 5.42
CA ASP A 44 -6.24 3.89 6.09
C ASP A 44 -6.65 2.84 5.06
N LEU A 45 -6.21 1.60 5.29
CA LEU A 45 -6.57 0.43 4.49
C LEU A 45 -7.99 -0.01 4.85
N VAL A 46 -8.86 -0.07 3.84
CA VAL A 46 -10.31 -0.27 4.01
C VAL A 46 -10.65 -1.67 4.53
N ASP A 47 -9.89 -2.71 4.17
CA ASP A 47 -10.24 -4.10 4.46
C ASP A 47 -9.02 -4.95 4.86
N SER A 48 -8.53 -4.75 6.08
CA SER A 48 -7.78 -5.80 6.78
C SER A 48 -8.80 -6.61 7.56
N ASP A 49 -9.37 -7.63 6.92
CA ASP A 49 -10.21 -8.63 7.56
C ASP A 49 -9.49 -9.13 8.83
N GLY A 50 -10.04 -8.85 10.01
CA GLY A 50 -9.57 -9.45 11.26
C GLY A 50 -8.32 -8.87 11.92
N GLY A 51 -7.95 -7.60 11.68
CA GLY A 51 -6.89 -6.93 12.46
C GLY A 51 -5.46 -7.40 12.12
N GLU A 52 -5.33 -8.32 11.18
CA GLU A 52 -4.06 -8.57 10.50
C GLU A 52 -3.67 -7.30 9.77
N GLY A 53 -2.48 -6.75 10.03
CA GLY A 53 -2.06 -5.50 9.40
C GLY A 53 -1.84 -5.65 7.88
N PRO A 54 -1.03 -4.77 7.27
CA PRO A 54 -0.82 -4.79 5.84
C PRO A 54 -0.11 -6.09 5.46
N GLN A 55 -0.78 -6.98 4.73
CA GLN A 55 -0.18 -8.27 4.36
C GLN A 55 0.84 -8.10 3.24
N GLN A 56 0.45 -7.41 2.16
CA GLN A 56 1.34 -7.11 1.05
C GLN A 56 0.98 -5.75 0.46
N LEU A 57 1.93 -4.82 0.50
CA LEU A 57 1.84 -3.49 -0.09
C LEU A 57 2.83 -3.36 -1.24
N GLU A 58 2.35 -2.83 -2.35
CA GLU A 58 3.17 -2.57 -3.52
C GLU A 58 2.85 -1.19 -4.12
N VAL A 59 3.87 -0.52 -4.66
CA VAL A 59 3.67 0.70 -5.44
C VAL A 59 3.62 0.33 -6.91
N VAL A 60 2.48 0.56 -7.54
CA VAL A 60 2.24 0.28 -8.95
C VAL A 60 2.11 1.60 -9.70
N THR A 61 2.76 1.71 -10.86
CA THR A 61 2.58 2.85 -11.75
C THR A 61 1.83 2.39 -12.99
N ALA A 62 0.65 2.94 -13.23
CA ALA A 62 -0.19 2.59 -14.38
C ALA A 62 -0.70 3.87 -15.06
N TYR A 63 -0.53 3.96 -16.39
CA TYR A 63 -0.96 5.12 -17.18
C TYR A 63 -0.47 6.48 -16.63
N GLY A 64 0.78 6.53 -16.14
CA GLY A 64 1.37 7.73 -15.55
C GLY A 64 0.80 8.13 -14.19
N ARG A 65 0.03 7.25 -13.54
CA ARG A 65 -0.57 7.47 -12.22
C ARG A 65 0.02 6.49 -11.21
N LEU A 66 0.21 6.97 -9.99
CA LEU A 66 0.73 6.18 -8.88
C LEU A 66 -0.41 5.52 -8.10
N TYR A 67 -0.24 4.24 -7.82
CA TYR A 67 -1.17 3.43 -7.05
C TYR A 67 -0.44 2.70 -5.93
N CYS A 68 -1.13 2.49 -4.82
CA CYS A 68 -0.80 1.50 -3.81
C CYS A 68 -1.72 0.30 -4.01
N ALA A 69 -1.14 -0.86 -4.26
CA ALA A 69 -1.84 -2.13 -4.25
C ALA A 69 -1.70 -2.77 -2.88
N HIS A 70 -2.82 -3.06 -2.24
CA HIS A 70 -2.89 -3.82 -1.00
C HIS A 70 -3.56 -5.16 -1.29
N ARG A 71 -2.79 -6.23 -1.21
CA ARG A 71 -3.28 -7.60 -1.40
C ARG A 71 -3.55 -8.25 -0.05
N THR A 72 -4.74 -8.82 0.06
CA THR A 72 -5.19 -9.65 1.17
C THR A 72 -5.54 -11.04 0.62
N PRO A 73 -5.83 -12.04 1.45
CA PRO A 73 -6.18 -13.38 0.97
C PRO A 73 -7.53 -13.37 0.23
N SER A 74 -8.43 -12.44 0.58
CA SER A 74 -9.79 -12.34 0.07
C SER A 74 -9.97 -11.27 -1.01
N ALA A 75 -9.07 -10.28 -1.10
CA ALA A 75 -9.23 -9.14 -2.00
C ALA A 75 -7.93 -8.45 -2.41
N LEU A 76 -7.95 -7.83 -3.60
CA LEU A 76 -6.98 -6.84 -4.06
C LEU A 76 -7.61 -5.45 -4.00
N CYS A 77 -7.02 -4.55 -3.22
CA CYS A 77 -7.45 -3.16 -3.10
C CYS A 77 -6.43 -2.23 -3.78
N LEU A 78 -6.90 -1.32 -4.62
CA LEU A 78 -6.08 -0.29 -5.26
C LEU A 78 -6.44 1.08 -4.70
N TYR A 79 -5.42 1.80 -4.25
CA TYR A 79 -5.49 3.18 -3.77
C TYR A 79 -4.72 4.07 -4.73
N ARG A 80 -5.32 5.14 -5.23
CA ARG A 80 -4.65 6.09 -6.12
C ARG A 80 -4.07 7.23 -5.32
N PHE A 81 -2.82 7.56 -5.60
CA PHE A 81 -2.18 8.76 -5.08
C PHE A 81 -2.52 9.96 -5.95
N TYR A 82 -3.05 11.00 -5.29
CA TYR A 82 -3.08 12.36 -5.79
C TYR A 82 -2.07 13.19 -5.01
N ARG A 83 -1.90 14.45 -5.42
CA ARG A 83 -1.01 15.39 -4.74
C ARG A 83 -1.39 15.56 -3.26
N ASP A 84 -2.69 15.70 -2.99
CA ASP A 84 -3.21 16.11 -1.68
C ASP A 84 -4.15 15.08 -1.04
N ALA A 85 -4.43 13.97 -1.72
CA ALA A 85 -5.26 12.89 -1.19
C ALA A 85 -4.81 11.51 -1.70
N VAL A 86 -5.22 10.48 -0.97
CA VAL A 86 -5.16 9.09 -1.43
C VAL A 86 -6.57 8.53 -1.40
N GLU A 87 -7.04 8.02 -2.52
CA GLU A 87 -8.42 7.55 -2.67
C GLU A 87 -8.46 6.06 -3.01
N PRO A 88 -9.30 5.25 -2.35
CA PRO A 88 -9.59 3.90 -2.81
C PRO A 88 -10.30 3.98 -4.18
N GLN A 89 -9.84 3.18 -5.14
CA GLN A 89 -10.38 3.16 -6.51
C GLN A 89 -11.08 1.85 -6.84
N LEU A 90 -10.47 0.73 -6.45
CA LEU A 90 -10.95 -0.58 -6.83
C LEU A 90 -10.73 -1.57 -5.69
N ARG A 91 -11.74 -2.40 -5.43
CA ARG A 91 -11.63 -3.61 -4.62
C ARG A 91 -12.12 -4.78 -5.46
N VAL A 92 -11.25 -5.75 -5.70
CA VAL A 92 -11.59 -6.97 -6.42
C VAL A 92 -11.47 -8.14 -5.46
N ALA A 93 -12.55 -8.92 -5.30
CA ALA A 93 -12.50 -10.16 -4.55
C ALA A 93 -11.62 -11.18 -5.28
N LEU A 94 -10.70 -11.82 -4.56
CA LEU A 94 -9.82 -12.84 -5.12
C LEU A 94 -10.46 -14.23 -4.94
N PRO A 95 -10.43 -15.09 -5.98
CA PRO A 95 -10.93 -16.45 -5.86
C PRO A 95 -10.07 -17.28 -4.89
N ALA A 96 -10.69 -18.28 -4.26
CA ALA A 96 -10.17 -18.97 -3.06
C ALA A 96 -8.84 -19.75 -3.19
N PRO A 97 -8.16 -19.87 -4.35
CA PRO A 97 -6.74 -20.21 -4.36
C PRO A 97 -5.88 -19.17 -5.10
N ALA A 98 -6.11 -17.88 -4.92
CA ALA A 98 -5.23 -16.83 -5.46
C ALA A 98 -3.89 -16.70 -4.70
N ARG A 99 -3.34 -17.80 -4.16
CA ARG A 99 -2.00 -17.84 -3.53
C ARG A 99 -0.85 -17.88 -4.54
N ALA A 100 -1.12 -18.17 -5.81
CA ALA A 100 -0.09 -18.53 -6.81
C ALA A 100 0.06 -17.57 -8.01
N LEU A 101 -0.79 -16.55 -8.16
CA LEU A 101 -0.58 -15.52 -9.19
C LEU A 101 0.41 -14.48 -8.65
N CYS A 102 1.67 -14.90 -8.62
CA CYS A 102 2.83 -14.02 -8.60
C CYS A 102 3.04 -13.58 -10.05
N VAL A 103 2.83 -12.31 -10.35
CA VAL A 103 3.40 -11.73 -11.57
C VAL A 103 4.91 -11.67 -11.31
N ALA A 104 5.65 -12.45 -12.09
CA ALA A 104 7.12 -12.48 -12.11
C ALA A 104 7.69 -11.21 -12.74
#